data_AF-A0AAD8JG88-F1
#
_entry.id   AF-A0AAD8JG88-F1
#
_cell.length_a   1.000
_cell.length_b   1.000
_cell.length_c   1.000
_cell.angle_alpha   90.00
_cell.angle_beta   90.00
_cell.angle_gamma   90.00
#
_symmetry.space_group_name_H-M   'P 1'
#
loop_
_entity.id
_entity.type
_entity.pdbx_description
1 polymer ?
#
loop_
_entity_poly.entity_id
_entity_poly.type
_entity_poly.pdbx_seq_one_letter_code
_entity_poly.pdbx_strand_id
1 'polypeptide(L)'
;MRDGRYLRCARNNPEAGNLPDYAPHPAMVLKMEDGTGLLLPVIVLEMQSALLTAALGNVQLSRPTIYDVVMEMIDKMGYAVKLVRITKRVHEAYFSQLYLTKLEDEAENVAFDLRPSDAINIAVRCKDAIV
;
A
#
# COMPACT_ATOMS: atom_id res chain seq x y z
N MET A 1 21.95 20.42 1.42
CA MET A 1 21.43 19.47 0.43
C MET A 1 22.31 18.23 0.46
N ARG A 2 21.75 17.03 0.65
CA ARG A 2 22.50 15.77 0.55
C ARG A 2 22.62 15.45 -0.94
N ASP A 3 23.82 15.39 -1.48
CA ASP A 3 24.10 15.22 -2.92
C ASP A 3 23.88 13.79 -3.45
N GLY A 4 23.44 12.87 -2.58
CA GLY A 4 23.14 11.48 -2.94
C GLY A 4 24.35 10.64 -3.33
N ARG A 5 25.58 11.19 -3.31
CA ARG A 5 26.79 10.49 -3.77
C ARG A 5 27.31 9.47 -2.76
N TYR A 6 26.94 9.64 -1.49
CA TYR A 6 27.37 8.78 -0.39
C TYR A 6 26.14 8.20 0.31
N LEU A 7 25.77 6.99 -0.09
CA LEU A 7 24.76 6.20 0.60
C LEU A 7 25.48 5.21 1.52
N ARG A 8 25.23 5.32 2.83
CA ARG A 8 25.64 4.29 3.78
C ARG A 8 24.47 3.34 3.99
N CYS A 9 24.63 2.08 3.60
CA CYS A 9 23.66 1.05 3.94
C CYS A 9 23.66 0.87 5.47
N ALA A 10 22.56 1.26 6.12
CA ALA A 10 22.34 1.02 7.54
C ALA A 10 21.47 -0.23 7.68
N ARG A 11 21.97 -1.25 8.38
CA ARG A 11 21.16 -2.44 8.68
C ARG A 11 20.22 -2.11 9.84
N ASN A 12 18.92 -2.28 9.63
CA ASN A 12 17.93 -2.16 10.70
C ASN A 12 18.07 -3.28 11.77
N ASN A 13 18.68 -4.41 11.42
CA ASN A 13 19.05 -5.46 12.36
C ASN A 13 20.51 -5.91 12.10
N PRO A 14 21.47 -5.64 13.00
CA PRO A 14 22.86 -6.02 12.83
C PRO A 14 23.11 -7.54 12.92
N GLU A 15 22.19 -8.31 13.52
CA GLU A 15 22.30 -9.77 13.63
C GLU A 15 21.67 -10.52 12.45
N ALA A 16 20.89 -9.82 11.59
CA ALA A 16 20.38 -10.41 10.37
C ALA A 16 21.57 -10.68 9.42
N GLY A 17 21.83 -11.96 9.13
CA GLY A 17 22.99 -12.48 8.41
C GLY A 17 23.23 -11.92 7.00
N ASN A 18 23.40 -12.76 5.98
CA ASN A 18 23.55 -12.24 4.62
C ASN A 18 22.21 -11.65 4.15
N LEU A 19 22.27 -10.52 3.43
CA LEU A 19 21.09 -9.99 2.75
C LEU A 19 20.66 -11.04 1.71
N PRO A 20 19.38 -11.43 1.67
CA PRO A 20 18.90 -12.32 0.64
C PRO A 20 19.10 -11.68 -0.75
N ASP A 21 19.65 -12.46 -1.67
CA ASP A 21 19.84 -12.07 -3.07
C ASP A 21 18.54 -12.36 -3.83
N TYR A 22 17.75 -11.31 -4.08
CA TYR A 22 16.52 -11.40 -4.85
C TYR A 22 16.74 -10.77 -6.23
N ALA A 23 16.08 -11.33 -7.24
CA ALA A 23 15.92 -10.65 -8.51
C ALA A 23 15.33 -9.24 -8.27
N PRO A 24 15.72 -8.23 -9.07
CA PRO A 24 15.23 -6.87 -8.87
C PRO A 24 13.71 -6.82 -9.03
N HIS A 25 13.03 -6.55 -7.93
CA HIS A 25 11.59 -6.33 -7.88
C HIS A 25 11.30 -4.88 -7.48
N PRO A 26 10.26 -4.26 -8.05
CA PRO A 26 9.85 -2.93 -7.60
C PRO A 26 9.41 -2.98 -6.13
N ALA A 27 9.63 -1.85 -5.44
CA ALA A 27 9.23 -1.70 -4.05
C ALA A 27 8.42 -0.41 -3.88
N MET A 28 7.32 -0.50 -3.14
CA MET A 28 6.61 0.67 -2.61
C MET A 28 7.25 1.00 -1.26
N VAL A 29 7.79 2.21 -1.12
CA VAL A 29 8.46 2.64 0.13
C VAL A 29 7.54 3.58 0.88
N LEU A 30 6.97 3.12 1.99
CA LEU A 30 6.13 3.94 2.85
C LEU A 30 6.98 4.63 3.90
N LYS A 31 6.65 5.88 4.24
CA LYS A 31 7.32 6.65 5.28
C LYS A 31 6.39 6.75 6.49
N MET A 32 6.93 6.50 7.67
CA MET A 32 6.19 6.71 8.92
C MET A 32 6.03 8.20 9.19
N GLU A 33 4.79 8.64 9.43
CA GLU A 33 4.42 10.01 9.83
C GLU A 33 4.42 10.17 11.36
N ASP A 34 5.35 9.52 12.05
CA ASP A 34 5.57 9.60 13.50
C ASP A 34 6.83 10.40 13.88
N GLY A 35 7.46 11.03 12.88
CA GLY A 35 8.70 11.81 13.04
C GLY A 35 9.98 10.97 13.14
N THR A 36 9.89 9.63 13.18
CA THR A 36 11.08 8.75 13.27
C THR A 36 11.91 8.74 11.99
N GLY A 37 11.29 9.05 10.84
CA GLY A 37 11.90 8.92 9.53
C GLY A 37 12.05 7.47 9.07
N LEU A 38 11.42 6.52 9.75
CA LEU A 38 11.43 5.12 9.35
C LEU A 38 10.74 4.92 8.00
N LEU A 39 11.37 4.08 7.16
CA LEU A 39 10.86 3.68 5.87
C LEU A 39 10.52 2.20 5.88
N LEU A 40 9.34 1.87 5.35
CA LEU A 40 8.82 0.53 5.24
C LEU A 40 8.78 0.13 3.75
N PRO A 41 9.75 -0.67 3.26
CA PRO A 41 9.71 -1.21 1.92
C PRO A 41 8.73 -2.38 1.83
N VAL A 42 7.79 -2.28 0.89
CA VAL A 42 6.88 -3.36 0.49
C VAL A 42 7.30 -3.81 -0.91
N ILE A 43 7.82 -5.02 -1.03
CA ILE A 43 8.18 -5.61 -2.33
C ILE A 43 6.89 -5.97 -3.07
N VAL A 44 6.79 -5.56 -4.33
CA VAL A 44 5.59 -5.72 -5.16
C VAL A 44 5.96 -6.25 -6.54
N LEU A 45 4.98 -6.72 -7.31
CA LEU A 45 5.21 -7.09 -8.70
C LEU A 45 5.05 -5.85 -9.60
N GLU A 46 5.56 -5.97 -10.82
CA GLU A 46 5.59 -4.88 -11.80
C GLU A 46 4.22 -4.26 -12.06
N MET A 47 3.17 -5.08 -12.19
CA MET A 47 1.83 -4.59 -12.51
C MET A 47 1.24 -3.74 -11.37
N GLN A 48 1.36 -4.14 -10.11
CA GLN A 48 0.85 -3.33 -8.99
C GLN A 48 1.61 -2.00 -8.87
N SER A 49 2.91 -2.03 -9.16
CA SER A 49 3.75 -0.82 -9.18
C SER A 49 3.35 0.12 -10.32
N ALA A 50 3.12 -0.43 -11.52
CA ALA A 50 2.71 0.34 -12.68
C ALA A 50 1.33 1.00 -12.48
N LEU A 51 0.36 0.25 -11.95
CA LEU A 51 -0.99 0.74 -11.66
C LEU A 51 -1.02 1.80 -10.55
N LEU A 52 -0.13 1.70 -9.57
CA LEU A 52 0.04 2.72 -8.54
C LEU A 52 0.65 3.98 -9.15
N THR A 53 1.70 3.85 -9.96
CA THR A 53 2.37 4.97 -10.63
C THR A 53 1.39 5.73 -11.54
N ALA A 54 0.57 5.00 -12.30
CA ALA A 54 -0.47 5.58 -13.13
C ALA A 54 -1.50 6.36 -12.29
N ALA A 55 -1.94 5.80 -11.16
CA ALA A 55 -2.88 6.48 -10.26
C ALA A 55 -2.28 7.75 -9.64
N LEU A 56 -1.05 7.69 -9.12
CA LEU A 56 -0.34 8.85 -8.56
C LEU A 56 -0.09 9.93 -9.62
N GLY A 57 0.16 9.52 -10.86
CA GLY A 57 0.31 10.42 -12.02
C GLY A 57 -1.02 10.93 -12.58
N ASN A 58 -2.18 10.57 -12.00
CA ASN A 58 -3.51 10.87 -12.51
C ASN A 58 -3.71 10.49 -13.99
N VAL A 59 -3.09 9.39 -14.42
CA VAL A 59 -3.18 8.88 -15.80
C VAL A 59 -4.50 8.14 -15.96
N GLN A 60 -5.37 8.63 -16.84
CA GLN A 60 -6.59 7.91 -17.21
C GLN A 60 -6.25 6.77 -18.17
N LEU A 61 -6.54 5.54 -17.75
CA LEU A 61 -6.41 4.35 -18.57
C LEU A 61 -7.68 4.15 -19.40
N SER A 62 -7.54 3.63 -20.62
CA SER A 62 -8.65 3.44 -21.55
C SER A 62 -9.67 2.38 -21.12
N ARG A 63 -9.29 1.52 -20.19
CA ARG A 63 -10.15 0.48 -19.60
C ARG A 63 -10.05 0.54 -18.08
N PRO A 64 -11.15 0.26 -17.36
CA PRO A 64 -11.13 0.15 -15.90
C PRO A 64 -10.12 -0.91 -15.45
N THR A 65 -9.33 -0.56 -14.45
CA THR A 65 -8.46 -1.49 -13.75
C THR A 65 -9.26 -2.28 -12.73
N ILE A 66 -8.67 -3.34 -12.17
CA ILE A 66 -9.30 -4.07 -11.07
C ILE A 66 -9.61 -3.16 -9.88
N TYR A 67 -8.77 -2.16 -9.60
CA TYR A 67 -8.99 -1.23 -8.50
C TYR A 67 -10.18 -0.30 -8.78
N ASP A 68 -10.37 0.12 -10.03
CA ASP A 68 -11.53 0.94 -10.40
C ASP A 68 -12.83 0.14 -10.28
N VAL A 69 -12.81 -1.12 -10.72
CA VAL A 69 -13.96 -2.04 -10.55
C VAL A 69 -14.27 -2.28 -9.08
N VAL A 70 -13.26 -2.48 -8.22
CA VAL A 70 -13.45 -2.65 -6.77
C VAL A 70 -14.05 -1.38 -6.15
N MET A 71 -13.60 -0.19 -6.53
CA MET A 71 -14.17 1.07 -6.04
C MET A 71 -15.64 1.23 -6.46
N GLU A 72 -15.97 0.90 -7.72
CA GLU A 72 -17.35 0.93 -8.21
C GLU A 72 -18.24 -0.09 -7.49
N MET A 73 -17.71 -1.28 -7.17
CA MET A 73 -18.43 -2.28 -6.39
C MET A 73 -18.73 -1.80 -4.96
N ILE A 74 -17.73 -1.22 -4.28
CA ILE A 74 -17.87 -0.68 -2.92
C ILE A 74 -18.98 0.38 -2.88
N ASP A 75 -18.94 1.33 -3.82
CA ASP A 75 -19.93 2.40 -3.95
C ASP A 75 -21.34 1.85 -4.22
N LYS A 76 -21.50 0.96 -5.20
CA LYS A 76 -22.79 0.34 -5.56
C LYS A 76 -23.39 -0.52 -4.44
N MET A 77 -22.55 -1.06 -3.56
CA MET A 77 -23.00 -1.85 -2.42
C MET A 77 -23.37 -0.97 -1.20
N GLY A 78 -23.26 0.36 -1.31
CA GLY A 78 -23.59 1.31 -0.24
C GLY A 78 -22.52 1.39 0.85
N TYR A 79 -21.28 1.09 0.52
CA TYR A 79 -20.14 1.17 1.44
C TYR A 79 -19.19 2.31 1.07
N ALA A 80 -18.43 2.77 2.05
CA ALA A 80 -17.29 3.65 1.87
C ALA A 80 -16.02 3.02 2.44
N VAL A 81 -14.88 3.31 1.81
CA VAL A 81 -13.56 2.95 2.35
C VAL A 81 -13.27 3.83 3.56
N LYS A 82 -13.15 3.20 4.73
CA LYS A 82 -12.85 3.88 5.99
C LYS A 82 -11.37 4.09 6.18
N LEU A 83 -10.59 3.02 6.02
CA LEU A 83 -9.12 3.05 6.07
C LEU A 83 -8.53 1.78 5.49
N VAL A 84 -7.25 1.85 5.17
CA VAL A 84 -6.40 0.70 4.93
C VAL A 84 -5.38 0.62 6.06
N ARG A 85 -5.04 -0.58 6.51
CA ARG A 85 -4.03 -0.77 7.56
C ARG A 85 -3.08 -1.89 7.20
N ILE A 86 -1.79 -1.59 7.14
CA ILE A 86 -0.75 -2.63 7.16
C ILE A 86 -0.56 -3.07 8.61
N THR A 87 -0.79 -4.35 8.90
CA THR A 87 -0.99 -4.83 10.27
C THR A 87 0.25 -5.48 10.87
N LYS A 88 0.78 -6.50 10.20
CA LYS A 88 1.88 -7.31 10.73
C LYS A 88 2.80 -7.80 9.62
N ARG A 89 4.00 -8.19 10.01
CA ARG A 89 4.96 -8.91 9.15
C ARG A 89 5.15 -10.32 9.70
N VAL A 90 4.98 -11.34 8.86
CA VAL A 90 5.18 -12.76 9.21
C VAL A 90 6.02 -13.40 8.11
N HIS A 91 7.16 -14.01 8.46
CA HIS A 91 8.09 -14.62 7.49
C HIS A 91 8.34 -13.72 6.27
N GLU A 92 8.69 -12.46 6.54
CA GLU A 92 8.98 -11.42 5.54
C GLU A 92 7.79 -10.86 4.75
N ALA A 93 6.62 -11.49 4.81
CA ALA A 93 5.40 -10.99 4.18
C ALA A 93 4.64 -10.01 5.09
N TYR A 94 4.30 -8.85 4.55
CA TYR A 94 3.41 -7.90 5.19
C TYR A 94 1.94 -8.25 4.91
N PHE A 95 1.09 -8.05 5.90
CA PHE A 95 -0.36 -8.25 5.82
C PHE A 95 -1.06 -6.90 5.91
N SER A 96 -2.24 -6.78 5.29
CA SER A 96 -3.03 -5.56 5.36
C SER A 96 -4.51 -5.83 5.36
N GLN A 97 -5.28 -4.91 5.94
CA GLN A 97 -6.73 -4.98 5.97
C GLN A 97 -7.34 -3.71 5.36
N LEU A 98 -8.38 -3.90 4.55
CA LEU A 98 -9.27 -2.84 4.10
C LEU A 98 -10.50 -2.84 4.97
N TYR A 99 -10.81 -1.69 5.56
CA TYR A 99 -12.00 -1.49 6.36
C TYR A 99 -13.02 -0.69 5.57
N LEU A 100 -14.21 -1.24 5.44
CA LEU A 100 -15.37 -0.58 4.85
C LEU A 100 -16.39 -0.28 5.94
N THR A 101 -17.11 0.82 5.77
CA THR A 101 -18.25 1.19 6.60
C THR A 101 -19.46 1.42 5.72
N LYS A 102 -20.64 1.03 6.20
CA LYS A 102 -21.88 1.21 5.45
C LYS A 102 -22.34 2.67 5.57
N LEU A 103 -22.76 3.26 4.46
CA LEU A 103 -23.15 4.68 4.42
C LEU A 103 -24.38 4.99 5.29
N GLU A 104 -25.28 4.02 5.44
CA GLU A 104 -26.53 4.18 6.22
C GLU A 104 -26.40 3.76 7.68
N ASP A 105 -25.31 3.06 8.04
CA ASP A 105 -25.06 2.59 9.41
C ASP A 105 -23.55 2.46 9.67
N GLU A 106 -22.97 3.49 10.29
CA GLU A 106 -21.54 3.52 10.60
C GLU A 106 -21.11 2.44 11.62
N ALA A 107 -22.05 1.83 12.35
CA ALA A 107 -21.76 0.71 13.24
C ALA A 107 -21.46 -0.58 12.44
N GLU A 108 -22.04 -0.73 11.25
CA GLU A 108 -21.75 -1.84 10.35
C GLU A 108 -20.39 -1.62 9.66
N ASN A 109 -19.39 -2.39 10.10
CA ASN A 109 -18.05 -2.36 9.56
C ASN A 109 -17.66 -3.75 9.05
N VAL A 110 -17.11 -3.80 7.84
CA VAL A 110 -16.61 -5.04 7.22
C VAL A 110 -15.11 -4.87 6.94
N ALA A 111 -14.35 -5.93 7.19
CA ALA A 111 -12.92 -5.94 6.95
C ALA A 111 -12.55 -7.05 5.97
N PHE A 112 -11.70 -6.72 5.00
CA PHE A 112 -11.15 -7.66 4.02
C PHE A 112 -9.64 -7.77 4.18
N ASP A 113 -9.12 -8.99 4.17
CA ASP A 113 -7.68 -9.23 4.14
C ASP A 113 -7.17 -9.04 2.72
N LEU A 114 -6.14 -8.21 2.57
CA LEU A 114 -5.53 -7.86 1.29
C LEU A 114 -4.00 -7.95 1.39
N ARG A 115 -3.35 -8.11 0.24
CA ARG A 115 -1.91 -7.82 0.17
C ARG A 115 -1.69 -6.30 0.28
N PRO A 116 -0.61 -5.85 0.95
CA PRO A 116 -0.32 -4.43 1.11
C PRO A 116 -0.28 -3.64 -0.20
N SER A 117 0.24 -4.23 -1.28
CA SER A 117 0.28 -3.59 -2.60
C SER A 117 -1.10 -3.22 -3.14
N ASP A 118 -2.09 -4.09 -2.90
CA ASP A 118 -3.46 -3.91 -3.36
C ASP A 118 -4.17 -2.88 -2.46
N ALA A 119 -3.92 -2.96 -1.16
CA ALA A 119 -4.47 -2.02 -0.18
C ALA A 119 -3.98 -0.58 -0.43
N ILE A 120 -2.69 -0.40 -0.72
CA ILE A 120 -2.11 0.91 -1.09
C ILE A 120 -2.75 1.43 -2.40
N ASN A 121 -2.93 0.56 -3.40
CA ASN A 121 -3.56 0.95 -4.67
C ASN A 121 -5.01 1.42 -4.50
N ILE A 122 -5.77 0.79 -3.59
CA ILE A 122 -7.11 1.22 -3.22
C ILE A 122 -7.06 2.56 -2.49
N ALA A 123 -6.19 2.70 -1.49
CA ALA A 123 -6.09 3.92 -0.69
C ALA A 123 -5.78 5.16 -1.52
N VAL A 124 -4.84 5.07 -2.48
CA VAL A 124 -4.49 6.22 -3.36
C VAL A 124 -5.65 6.66 -4.26
N ARG A 125 -6.62 5.78 -4.52
CA ARG A 125 -7.83 6.10 -5.31
C ARG A 125 -8.97 6.63 -4.44
N CYS A 126 -8.83 6.58 -3.11
CA CYS A 126 -9.77 7.16 -2.18
C CYS A 126 -9.36 8.60 -1.86
N LYS A 127 -10.32 9.51 -1.77
CA LYS A 127 -10.04 10.92 -1.45
C LYS A 127 -9.61 11.13 0.01
N ASP A 128 -10.10 10.27 0.91
CA ASP A 128 -10.00 10.46 2.37
C ASP A 128 -9.40 9.24 3.10
N ALA A 129 -8.88 8.23 2.39
CA ALA A 129 -8.35 7.03 3.04
C ALA A 129 -6.97 7.30 3.66
N ILE A 130 -6.87 7.04 4.95
CA ILE A 130 -5.60 7.02 5.69
C ILE A 130 -4.98 5.62 5.52
N VAL A 131 -3.68 5.58 5.23
CA VAL A 131 -2.83 4.36 5.18
C VAL A 131 -2.06 4.21 6.48
#